data_AF-A0A3D4LHS7-F1
#
_entry.id   AF-A0A3D4LHS7-F1
#
_cell.length_a   1.000
_cell.length_b   1.000
_cell.length_c   1.000
_cell.angle_alpha   90.00
_cell.angle_beta   90.00
_cell.angle_gamma   90.00
#
_symmetry.space_group_name_H-M   'P 1'
#
loop_
_entity.id
_entity.type
_entity.pdbx_description
1 polymer ?
#
loop_
_entity_poly.entity_id
_entity_poly.type
_entity_poly.pdbx_seq_one_letter_code
_entity_poly.pdbx_strand_id
1 'polypeptide(L)'
;MAYVGNQIWSVNATTDFLKGRSKSNSSFTEWKRNRSMIIYEEIDNIKNITELHKEILKDQTFYHESNYYGVNNFVIAYWMKDGSTIIRDYTLTAVDKSTNEHEVKTRIANKIVNSNDFKKQEFYYLFDEEYYSGRKLHAKLKNIDDYSTIIEDINLNDIRDVLIKDIDNLFIETNIAFIELFLNFNRHYDKEVMLEEQGYFLEIYEKLSDADIKYLDEIYLNNSFTNTLKYLK
;
A
#
# COMPACT_ATOMS: atom_id res chain seq x y z
N MET A 1 11.55 -12.00 -8.15
CA MET A 1 10.73 -10.84 -7.75
C MET A 1 9.47 -10.83 -8.58
N ALA A 2 8.37 -10.30 -8.04
CA ALA A 2 7.12 -10.13 -8.76
C ALA A 2 6.49 -8.77 -8.48
N TYR A 3 5.64 -8.33 -9.40
CA TYR A 3 4.78 -7.15 -9.25
C TYR A 3 3.36 -7.54 -9.62
N VAL A 4 2.40 -6.95 -8.92
CA VAL A 4 0.97 -7.02 -9.21
C VAL A 4 0.36 -5.66 -8.88
N GLY A 5 -0.49 -5.14 -9.77
CA GLY A 5 -1.14 -3.84 -9.60
C GLY A 5 -1.65 -3.30 -10.93
N ASN A 6 -1.80 -1.99 -11.06
CA ASN A 6 -2.33 -1.35 -12.28
C ASN A 6 -1.31 -0.47 -13.04
N GLN A 7 -0.06 -0.40 -12.58
CA GLN A 7 0.93 0.53 -13.11
C GLN A 7 2.01 -0.18 -13.94
N ILE A 8 1.82 -0.22 -15.26
CA ILE A 8 2.87 -0.69 -16.18
C ILE A 8 4.15 0.15 -16.06
N TRP A 9 4.03 1.42 -15.66
CA TRP A 9 5.17 2.28 -15.38
C TRP A 9 6.09 1.67 -14.32
N SER A 10 5.55 1.14 -13.22
CA SER A 10 6.30 0.50 -12.14
C SER A 10 7.09 -0.72 -12.65
N VAL A 11 6.49 -1.50 -13.55
CA VAL A 11 7.18 -2.64 -14.19
C VAL A 11 8.34 -2.17 -15.08
N ASN A 12 8.11 -1.15 -15.91
CA ASN A 12 9.13 -0.61 -16.80
C ASN A 12 10.28 0.01 -16.03
N ALA A 13 9.97 0.85 -15.03
CA ALA A 13 10.95 1.49 -14.17
C ALA A 13 11.81 0.46 -13.42
N THR A 14 11.19 -0.59 -12.86
CA THR A 14 11.91 -1.69 -12.21
C THR A 14 12.84 -2.39 -13.19
N THR A 15 12.34 -2.71 -14.38
CA THR A 15 13.12 -3.36 -15.43
C THR A 15 14.33 -2.52 -15.84
N ASP A 16 14.16 -1.19 -15.93
CA ASP A 16 15.25 -0.27 -16.23
C ASP A 16 16.28 -0.19 -15.10
N PHE A 17 15.83 -0.21 -13.84
CA PHE A 17 16.73 -0.28 -12.69
C PHE A 17 17.57 -1.56 -12.72
N LEU A 18 16.92 -2.72 -12.85
CA LEU A 18 17.60 -4.02 -12.82
C LEU A 18 18.56 -4.21 -14.01
N LYS A 19 18.29 -3.58 -15.15
CA LYS A 19 19.17 -3.59 -16.33
C LYS A 19 20.26 -2.52 -16.31
N GLY A 20 20.39 -1.74 -15.24
CA GLY A 20 21.37 -0.66 -15.14
C GLY A 20 21.10 0.53 -16.08
N ARG A 21 19.86 0.67 -16.56
CA ARG A 21 19.43 1.78 -17.45
C ARG A 21 18.90 2.98 -16.66
N SER A 22 18.58 2.81 -15.38
CA SER A 22 18.24 3.91 -14.50
C SER A 22 19.49 4.73 -14.13
N LYS A 23 19.35 6.06 -14.09
CA LYS A 23 20.40 7.00 -13.67
C LYS A 23 20.52 7.14 -12.14
N SER A 24 19.92 6.24 -11.37
CA SER A 24 19.91 6.32 -9.92
C SER A 24 21.15 5.67 -9.32
N ASN A 25 21.75 6.35 -8.35
CA ASN A 25 22.87 5.83 -7.55
C ASN A 25 22.39 5.20 -6.22
N SER A 26 21.09 5.19 -5.93
CA SER A 26 20.54 4.62 -4.70
C SER A 26 20.44 3.10 -4.79
N SER A 27 20.35 2.42 -3.64
CA SER A 27 20.00 1.00 -3.60
C SER A 27 18.63 0.75 -4.23
N PHE A 28 18.34 -0.48 -4.63
CA PHE A 28 17.02 -0.82 -5.17
C PHE A 28 15.91 -0.55 -4.15
N THR A 29 16.14 -0.90 -2.88
CA THR A 29 15.22 -0.66 -1.77
C THR A 29 14.86 0.81 -1.60
N GLU A 30 15.86 1.69 -1.61
CA GLU A 30 15.62 3.14 -1.53
C GLU A 30 14.95 3.66 -2.80
N TRP A 31 15.36 3.16 -3.96
CA TRP A 31 14.83 3.59 -5.26
C TRP A 31 13.33 3.30 -5.41
N LYS A 32 12.88 2.10 -5.00
CA LYS A 32 11.48 1.68 -5.05
C LYS A 32 10.64 2.41 -4.00
N ARG A 33 11.17 2.61 -2.78
CA ARG A 33 10.52 3.38 -1.71
C ARG A 33 10.21 4.81 -2.15
N ASN A 34 11.19 5.51 -2.73
CA ASN A 34 11.02 6.88 -3.22
C ASN A 34 10.02 7.03 -4.39
N ARG A 35 9.49 5.90 -4.90
CA ARG A 35 8.50 5.85 -5.98
C ARG A 35 7.19 5.19 -5.54
N SER A 36 7.05 4.88 -4.25
CA SER A 36 5.90 4.15 -3.70
C SER A 36 5.61 2.86 -4.48
N MET A 37 6.67 2.13 -4.83
CA MET A 37 6.59 0.89 -5.60
C MET A 37 6.71 -0.32 -4.70
N ILE A 38 5.69 -1.19 -4.73
CA ILE A 38 5.69 -2.46 -4.03
C ILE A 38 6.15 -3.56 -4.98
N ILE A 39 7.36 -4.08 -4.75
CA ILE A 39 7.95 -5.19 -5.48
C ILE A 39 8.14 -6.36 -4.51
N TYR A 40 7.51 -7.49 -4.81
CA TYR A 40 7.51 -8.65 -3.95
C TYR A 40 8.75 -9.51 -4.19
N GLU A 41 9.45 -9.85 -3.11
CA GLU A 41 10.72 -10.56 -3.15
C GLU A 41 10.64 -11.90 -2.40
N GLU A 42 9.78 -12.00 -1.38
CA GLU A 42 9.54 -13.23 -0.64
C GLU A 42 8.81 -14.28 -1.49
N ILE A 43 9.25 -15.53 -1.35
CA ILE A 43 8.77 -16.63 -2.20
C ILE A 43 7.28 -16.90 -2.03
N ASP A 44 6.73 -16.74 -0.82
CA ASP A 44 5.33 -17.01 -0.55
C ASP A 44 4.41 -15.94 -1.17
N ASN A 45 4.86 -14.68 -1.23
CA ASN A 45 4.16 -13.62 -1.94
C ASN A 45 4.17 -13.87 -3.45
N ILE A 46 5.32 -14.30 -4.00
CA ILE A 46 5.42 -14.67 -5.42
C ILE A 46 4.48 -15.85 -5.77
N LYS A 47 4.37 -16.86 -4.88
CA LYS A 47 3.41 -17.96 -5.04
C LYS A 47 1.97 -17.46 -5.02
N ASN A 48 1.60 -16.60 -4.05
CA ASN A 48 0.26 -16.04 -3.96
C ASN A 48 -0.09 -15.21 -5.21
N ILE A 49 0.85 -14.41 -5.74
CA ILE A 49 0.68 -13.68 -7.00
C ILE A 49 0.48 -14.64 -8.17
N THR A 50 1.20 -15.75 -8.20
CA THR A 50 1.05 -16.79 -9.23
C THR A 50 -0.32 -17.48 -9.16
N GLU A 51 -0.83 -17.75 -7.96
CA GLU A 51 -2.20 -18.27 -7.80
C GLU A 51 -3.24 -17.24 -8.22
N LEU A 52 -3.07 -15.96 -7.83
CA LEU A 52 -3.95 -14.88 -8.28
C LEU A 52 -3.97 -14.78 -9.81
N HIS A 53 -2.80 -14.88 -10.44
CA HIS A 53 -2.66 -14.88 -11.89
C HIS A 53 -3.46 -16.00 -12.55
N LYS A 54 -3.50 -17.22 -11.96
CA LYS A 54 -4.34 -18.32 -12.46
C LYS A 54 -5.82 -18.00 -12.37
N GLU A 55 -6.27 -17.34 -11.30
CA GLU A 55 -7.68 -16.95 -11.16
C GLU A 55 -8.06 -15.84 -12.14
N ILE A 56 -7.16 -14.89 -12.41
CA ILE A 56 -7.35 -13.84 -13.43
C ILE A 56 -7.47 -14.45 -14.84
N LEU A 57 -6.73 -15.53 -15.13
CA LEU A 57 -6.84 -16.23 -16.41
C LEU A 57 -8.20 -16.96 -16.58
N LYS A 58 -8.84 -17.37 -15.49
CA LYS A 58 -10.16 -18.04 -15.52
C LYS A 58 -11.30 -17.03 -15.65
N ASP A 59 -11.18 -15.91 -14.95
CA ASP A 59 -12.19 -14.88 -14.88
C ASP A 59 -11.51 -13.50 -14.88
N GLN A 60 -11.79 -12.71 -15.91
CA GLN A 60 -11.26 -11.34 -16.05
C GLN A 60 -12.25 -10.29 -15.55
N THR A 61 -13.23 -10.68 -14.73
CA THR A 61 -14.11 -9.72 -14.04
C THR A 61 -13.62 -9.39 -12.63
N PHE A 62 -14.12 -8.29 -12.06
CA PHE A 62 -13.93 -7.98 -10.65
C PHE A 62 -15.20 -7.38 -10.07
N TYR A 63 -15.52 -7.76 -8.83
CA TYR A 63 -16.65 -7.18 -8.11
C TYR A 63 -16.30 -5.77 -7.65
N HIS A 64 -17.20 -4.84 -7.93
CA HIS A 64 -17.02 -3.43 -7.60
C HIS A 64 -18.15 -2.95 -6.70
N GLU A 65 -17.85 -2.68 -5.43
CA GLU A 65 -18.78 -2.05 -4.47
C GLU A 65 -18.70 -0.51 -4.44
N SER A 66 -17.79 0.11 -5.19
CA SER A 66 -17.46 1.52 -4.97
C SER A 66 -18.03 2.47 -6.03
N ASN A 67 -17.89 3.78 -5.83
CA ASN A 67 -18.15 4.79 -6.84
C ASN A 67 -16.90 5.07 -7.72
N TYR A 68 -15.87 4.23 -7.62
CA TYR A 68 -14.55 4.48 -8.19
C TYR A 68 -14.47 4.08 -9.68
N TYR A 69 -14.69 5.06 -10.55
CA TYR A 69 -14.44 4.92 -11.98
C TYR A 69 -12.99 5.26 -12.29
N GLY A 70 -12.26 4.37 -13.00
CA GLY A 70 -11.14 4.89 -13.80
C GLY A 70 -10.04 3.94 -14.25
N VAL A 71 -9.83 2.78 -13.63
CA VAL A 71 -8.70 1.92 -14.00
C VAL A 71 -9.08 0.44 -14.06
N ASN A 72 -8.95 -0.15 -15.24
CA ASN A 72 -9.17 -1.57 -15.52
C ASN A 72 -7.89 -2.32 -15.94
N ASN A 73 -6.75 -1.64 -16.07
CA ASN A 73 -5.49 -2.25 -16.47
C ASN A 73 -4.85 -2.97 -15.29
N PHE A 74 -4.79 -4.30 -15.32
CA PHE A 74 -4.17 -5.15 -14.31
C PHE A 74 -2.91 -5.79 -14.86
N VAL A 75 -1.78 -5.46 -14.24
CA VAL A 75 -0.46 -5.86 -14.67
C VAL A 75 0.15 -6.80 -13.65
N ILE A 76 0.66 -7.94 -14.13
CA ILE A 76 1.54 -8.82 -13.36
C ILE A 76 2.88 -8.89 -14.08
N ALA A 77 3.97 -8.72 -13.34
CA ALA A 77 5.32 -8.93 -13.85
C ALA A 77 6.11 -9.91 -12.98
N TYR A 78 6.95 -10.71 -13.62
CA TYR A 78 7.90 -11.61 -12.97
C TYR A 78 9.30 -11.33 -13.50
N TRP A 79 10.24 -11.05 -12.60
CA TRP A 79 11.66 -10.96 -12.92
C TRP A 79 12.35 -12.26 -12.53
N MET A 80 12.85 -12.96 -13.55
CA MET A 80 13.38 -14.31 -13.47
C MET A 80 14.88 -14.30 -13.14
N LYS A 81 15.38 -15.40 -12.57
CA LYS A 81 16.80 -15.53 -12.19
C LYS A 81 17.77 -15.48 -13.39
N ASP A 82 17.30 -15.85 -14.57
CA ASP A 82 18.07 -15.78 -15.82
C ASP A 82 18.13 -14.36 -16.42
N GLY A 83 17.55 -13.36 -15.74
CA GLY A 83 17.48 -11.97 -16.19
C GLY A 83 16.33 -11.69 -17.17
N SER A 84 15.54 -12.69 -17.56
CA SER A 84 14.33 -12.48 -18.36
C SER A 84 13.21 -11.85 -17.52
N THR A 85 12.26 -11.22 -18.21
CA THR A 85 11.08 -10.60 -17.59
C THR A 85 9.83 -11.06 -18.29
N ILE A 86 8.86 -11.55 -17.52
CA ILE A 86 7.54 -11.92 -18.02
C ILE A 86 6.59 -10.81 -17.61
N ILE A 87 5.97 -10.15 -18.56
CA ILE A 87 4.95 -9.12 -18.33
C ILE A 87 3.61 -9.66 -18.85
N ARG A 88 2.57 -9.50 -18.06
CA ARG A 88 1.20 -9.86 -18.38
C ARG A 88 0.31 -8.66 -18.08
N ASP A 89 -0.38 -8.19 -19.09
CA ASP A 89 -1.25 -7.04 -19.04
C ASP A 89 -2.66 -7.49 -19.39
N TYR A 90 -3.62 -7.17 -18.52
CA TYR A 90 -5.00 -7.60 -18.60
C TYR A 90 -5.91 -6.39 -18.46
N THR A 91 -7.03 -6.39 -19.18
CA THR A 91 -8.12 -5.44 -18.96
C THR A 91 -9.23 -6.14 -18.19
N LEU A 92 -9.43 -5.79 -16.92
CA LEU A 92 -10.47 -6.39 -16.09
C LEU A 92 -11.80 -5.66 -16.22
N THR A 93 -12.91 -6.40 -16.21
CA THR A 93 -14.25 -5.81 -16.31
C THR A 93 -14.92 -5.72 -14.94
N ALA A 94 -15.31 -4.53 -14.53
CA ALA A 94 -16.09 -4.34 -13.31
C ALA A 94 -17.50 -4.94 -13.46
N VAL A 95 -18.00 -5.61 -12.43
CA VAL A 95 -19.37 -6.13 -12.40
C VAL A 95 -20.05 -5.87 -11.05
N ASP A 96 -21.37 -5.69 -11.09
CA ASP A 96 -22.19 -5.31 -9.93
C ASP A 96 -22.61 -6.49 -9.04
N LYS A 97 -22.29 -7.73 -9.43
CA LYS A 97 -22.64 -8.94 -8.68
C LYS A 97 -21.38 -9.69 -8.31
N SER A 98 -21.22 -9.92 -7.00
CA SER A 98 -20.16 -10.80 -6.49
C SER A 98 -20.37 -12.24 -6.97
N THR A 99 -19.27 -12.95 -7.16
CA THR A 99 -19.22 -14.36 -7.57
C THR A 99 -18.16 -15.08 -6.73
N ASN A 100 -18.17 -16.41 -6.78
CA ASN A 100 -17.16 -17.21 -6.08
C ASN A 100 -15.73 -16.89 -6.57
N GLU A 101 -15.55 -16.60 -7.85
CA GLU A 101 -14.25 -16.21 -8.43
C GLU A 101 -13.74 -14.91 -7.81
N HIS A 102 -14.62 -13.93 -7.58
CA HIS A 102 -14.27 -12.68 -6.89
C HIS A 102 -13.82 -12.92 -5.46
N GLU A 103 -14.55 -13.74 -4.70
CA GLU A 103 -14.19 -14.09 -3.33
C GLU A 103 -12.82 -14.80 -3.26
N VAL A 104 -12.54 -15.70 -4.21
CA VAL A 104 -11.25 -16.38 -4.29
C VAL A 104 -10.12 -15.40 -4.57
N LYS A 105 -10.28 -14.47 -5.54
CA LYS A 105 -9.30 -13.42 -5.83
C LYS A 105 -9.05 -12.54 -4.61
N THR A 106 -10.11 -12.09 -3.94
CA THR A 106 -10.02 -11.27 -2.72
C THR A 106 -9.31 -12.01 -1.59
N ARG A 107 -9.58 -13.30 -1.37
CA ARG A 107 -8.87 -14.10 -0.36
C ARG A 107 -7.38 -14.25 -0.69
N ILE A 108 -7.01 -14.40 -1.96
CA ILE A 108 -5.60 -14.47 -2.36
C ILE A 108 -4.93 -13.10 -2.20
N ALA A 109 -5.59 -12.02 -2.65
CA ALA A 109 -5.11 -10.66 -2.51
C ALA A 109 -4.90 -10.27 -1.04
N ASN A 110 -5.81 -10.68 -0.15
CA ASN A 110 -5.67 -10.51 1.31
C ASN A 110 -4.34 -11.07 1.83
N LYS A 111 -3.88 -12.23 1.35
CA LYS A 111 -2.58 -12.78 1.75
C LYS A 111 -1.41 -11.93 1.27
N ILE A 112 -1.56 -11.28 0.12
CA ILE A 112 -0.52 -10.45 -0.50
C ILE A 112 -0.43 -9.10 0.22
N VAL A 113 -1.54 -8.39 0.43
CA VAL A 113 -1.55 -7.08 1.11
C VAL A 113 -1.26 -7.18 2.61
N ASN A 114 -1.54 -8.31 3.25
CA ASN A 114 -1.15 -8.54 4.65
C ASN A 114 0.30 -9.04 4.81
N SER A 115 1.04 -9.22 3.72
CA SER A 115 2.40 -9.75 3.77
C SER A 115 3.40 -8.76 4.36
N ASN A 116 4.52 -9.29 4.86
CA ASN A 116 5.63 -8.46 5.34
C ASN A 116 6.23 -7.61 4.21
N ASP A 117 6.36 -8.14 2.99
CA ASP A 117 6.83 -7.37 1.83
C ASP A 117 5.96 -6.14 1.58
N PHE A 118 4.64 -6.29 1.61
CA PHE A 118 3.71 -5.18 1.41
C PHE A 118 3.88 -4.15 2.53
N LYS A 119 3.75 -4.57 3.80
CA LYS A 119 3.81 -3.67 4.96
C LYS A 119 5.13 -2.94 5.08
N LYS A 120 6.27 -3.60 4.83
CA LYS A 120 7.60 -2.97 4.85
C LYS A 120 7.81 -1.97 3.72
N GLN A 121 7.12 -2.10 2.60
CA GLN A 121 7.27 -1.20 1.46
C GLN A 121 6.29 -0.04 1.53
N GLU A 122 5.03 -0.30 1.88
CA GLU A 122 3.98 0.71 2.00
C GLU A 122 4.19 1.55 3.27
N PHE A 123 4.31 0.89 4.42
CA PHE A 123 4.46 1.51 5.74
C PHE A 123 5.90 1.44 6.24
N TYR A 124 6.87 1.70 5.35
CA TYR A 124 8.30 1.55 5.65
C TYR A 124 8.75 2.34 6.89
N TYR A 125 8.12 3.48 7.19
CA TYR A 125 8.40 4.31 8.35
C TYR A 125 7.97 3.68 9.70
N LEU A 126 7.21 2.58 9.65
CA LEU A 126 6.81 1.76 10.81
C LEU A 126 7.46 0.38 10.81
N PHE A 127 7.54 -0.29 9.65
CA PHE A 127 7.91 -1.71 9.56
C PHE A 127 9.35 -1.99 9.09
N ASP A 128 10.05 -0.99 8.55
CA ASP A 128 11.44 -1.13 8.10
C ASP A 128 12.41 -0.53 9.12
N GLU A 129 12.93 -1.38 10.01
CA GLU A 129 13.86 -0.98 11.08
C GLU A 129 15.13 -0.33 10.54
N GLU A 130 15.67 -0.81 9.42
CA GLU A 130 16.84 -0.19 8.80
C GLU A 130 16.52 1.25 8.35
N TYR A 131 15.27 1.53 8.00
CA TYR A 131 14.84 2.88 7.68
C TYR A 131 14.65 3.73 8.93
N TYR A 132 13.81 3.30 9.88
CA TYR A 132 13.39 4.17 10.98
C TYR A 132 14.42 4.28 12.11
N SER A 133 15.30 3.29 12.29
CA SER A 133 16.30 3.31 13.36
C SER A 133 17.31 4.43 13.14
N GLY A 134 17.24 5.46 14.00
CA GLY A 134 18.11 6.65 13.91
C GLY A 134 17.52 7.84 13.15
N ARG A 135 16.27 7.76 12.68
CA ARG A 135 15.56 8.92 12.10
C ARG A 135 14.67 9.60 13.12
N LYS A 136 14.52 10.93 12.97
CA LYS A 136 13.58 11.74 13.76
C LYS A 136 12.22 11.75 13.09
N LEU A 137 11.45 10.69 13.31
CA LEU A 137 10.12 10.53 12.74
C LEU A 137 9.07 11.07 13.68
N HIS A 138 8.14 11.84 13.14
CA HIS A 138 7.07 12.52 13.86
C HIS A 138 5.75 12.38 13.11
N ALA A 139 4.66 12.67 13.80
CA ALA A 139 3.31 12.70 13.25
C ALA A 139 2.57 13.93 13.76
N LYS A 140 1.97 14.71 12.86
CA LYS A 140 1.00 15.74 13.26
C LYS A 140 -0.40 15.15 13.25
N LEU A 141 -1.07 15.21 14.39
CA LEU A 141 -2.49 14.91 14.49
C LEU A 141 -3.29 16.13 14.01
N LYS A 142 -4.17 15.93 13.03
CA LYS A 142 -5.02 16.97 12.45
C LYS A 142 -6.48 16.52 12.44
N ASN A 143 -7.40 17.49 12.46
CA ASN A 143 -8.82 17.21 12.25
C ASN A 143 -9.10 17.08 10.74
N ILE A 144 -9.97 16.15 10.34
CA ILE A 144 -10.44 16.04 8.96
C ILE A 144 -11.18 17.29 8.47
N ASP A 145 -11.89 17.98 9.35
CA ASP A 145 -12.67 19.18 9.03
C ASP A 145 -11.78 20.42 8.85
N ASP A 146 -10.55 20.39 9.37
CA ASP A 146 -9.59 21.49 9.29
C ASP A 146 -8.14 20.99 9.24
N TYR A 147 -7.67 20.75 8.02
CA TYR A 147 -6.29 20.34 7.71
C TYR A 147 -5.21 21.37 8.10
N SER A 148 -5.61 22.60 8.44
CA SER A 148 -4.67 23.65 8.84
C SER A 148 -4.34 23.62 10.34
N THR A 149 -5.24 23.07 11.15
CA THR A 149 -5.07 23.00 12.60
C THR A 149 -4.31 21.74 12.99
N ILE A 150 -3.12 21.93 13.55
CA ILE A 150 -2.36 20.87 14.21
C ILE A 150 -2.86 20.76 15.65
N ILE A 151 -3.45 19.62 15.98
CA ILE A 151 -3.94 19.31 17.32
C ILE A 151 -2.75 18.95 18.22
N GLU A 152 -1.87 18.08 17.71
CA GLU A 152 -0.71 17.58 18.43
C GLU A 152 0.44 17.25 17.47
N ASP A 153 1.67 17.37 17.94
CA ASP A 153 2.89 16.93 17.26
C ASP A 153 3.56 15.83 18.08
N ILE A 154 3.55 14.62 17.53
CA ILE A 154 3.78 13.37 18.24
C ILE A 154 5.10 12.77 17.76
N ASN A 155 5.95 12.28 18.66
CA ASN A 155 7.07 11.45 18.26
C ASN A 155 6.54 10.11 17.76
N LEU A 156 6.86 9.72 16.53
CA LEU A 156 6.29 8.51 15.94
C LEU A 156 6.63 7.26 16.75
N ASN A 157 7.77 7.24 17.47
CA ASN A 157 8.12 6.12 18.36
C ASN A 157 7.09 5.90 19.47
N ASP A 158 6.42 6.95 19.95
CA ASP A 158 5.49 6.86 21.09
C ASP A 158 4.19 6.15 20.70
N ILE A 159 3.81 6.23 19.42
CA ILE A 159 2.59 5.63 18.86
C ILE A 159 2.86 4.45 17.91
N ARG A 160 4.12 4.14 17.58
CA ARG A 160 4.47 3.12 16.59
C ARG A 160 3.83 1.76 16.89
N ASP A 161 3.92 1.28 18.12
CA ASP A 161 3.44 -0.06 18.48
C ASP A 161 1.91 -0.18 18.39
N VAL A 162 1.17 0.88 18.69
CA VAL A 162 -0.30 0.88 18.56
C VAL A 162 -0.73 1.04 17.10
N LEU A 163 -0.01 1.85 16.33
CA LEU A 163 -0.23 1.98 14.87
C LEU A 163 0.03 0.67 14.14
N ILE A 164 1.13 -0.02 14.45
CA ILE A 164 1.45 -1.32 13.84
C ILE A 164 0.33 -2.32 14.11
N LYS A 165 -0.20 -2.37 15.34
CA LYS A 165 -1.33 -3.27 15.67
C LYS A 165 -2.57 -2.97 14.86
N ASP A 166 -2.91 -1.70 14.68
CA ASP A 166 -4.08 -1.32 13.88
C ASP A 166 -3.85 -1.63 12.39
N ILE A 167 -2.66 -1.34 11.85
CA ILE A 167 -2.29 -1.65 10.46
C ILE A 167 -2.28 -3.16 10.21
N ASP A 168 -1.80 -3.96 11.17
CA ASP A 168 -1.82 -5.41 11.07
C ASP A 168 -3.24 -5.97 10.95
N ASN A 169 -4.23 -5.25 11.49
CA ASN A 169 -5.65 -5.62 11.41
C ASN A 169 -6.38 -4.97 10.23
N LEU A 170 -5.78 -3.99 9.56
CA LEU A 170 -6.43 -3.14 8.55
C LEU A 170 -7.01 -3.94 7.39
N PHE A 171 -6.29 -4.97 6.93
CA PHE A 171 -6.68 -5.79 5.80
C PHE A 171 -7.15 -7.19 6.21
N ILE A 172 -7.48 -7.44 7.48
CA ILE A 172 -8.03 -8.74 7.89
C ILE A 172 -9.48 -8.83 7.41
N GLU A 173 -9.80 -9.89 6.66
CA GLU A 173 -11.16 -10.22 6.21
C GLU A 173 -11.85 -9.12 5.37
N THR A 174 -11.06 -8.25 4.73
CA THR A 174 -11.65 -7.17 3.95
C THR A 174 -12.04 -7.65 2.54
N ASN A 175 -13.26 -7.31 2.13
CA ASN A 175 -13.75 -7.56 0.77
C ASN A 175 -13.04 -6.70 -0.29
N ILE A 176 -12.23 -5.72 0.16
CA ILE A 176 -11.57 -4.74 -0.69
C ILE A 176 -10.13 -5.09 -1.06
N ALA A 177 -9.53 -6.12 -0.47
CA ALA A 177 -8.10 -6.40 -0.66
C ALA A 177 -7.69 -6.63 -2.12
N PHE A 178 -8.58 -7.18 -2.95
CA PHE A 178 -8.31 -7.28 -4.39
C PHE A 178 -8.23 -5.91 -5.05
N ILE A 179 -9.15 -5.00 -4.69
CA ILE A 179 -9.18 -3.62 -5.18
C ILE A 179 -7.98 -2.83 -4.67
N GLU A 180 -7.63 -2.97 -3.39
CA GLU A 180 -6.44 -2.37 -2.78
C GLU A 180 -5.17 -2.80 -3.54
N LEU A 181 -4.97 -4.10 -3.70
CA LEU A 181 -3.82 -4.66 -4.43
C LEU A 181 -3.80 -4.21 -5.89
N PHE A 182 -4.96 -4.19 -6.53
CA PHE A 182 -5.11 -3.85 -7.93
C PHE A 182 -4.80 -2.38 -8.18
N LEU A 183 -5.42 -1.50 -7.41
CA LEU A 183 -5.38 -0.07 -7.66
C LEU A 183 -4.23 0.64 -6.94
N ASN A 184 -3.61 -0.03 -5.97
CA ASN A 184 -2.80 0.61 -4.92
C ASN A 184 -3.54 1.83 -4.34
N PHE A 185 -4.85 1.65 -4.17
CA PHE A 185 -5.78 2.70 -3.79
C PHE A 185 -6.12 2.48 -2.34
N ASN A 186 -5.44 3.21 -1.48
CA ASN A 186 -5.72 3.23 -0.06
C ASN A 186 -7.15 3.77 0.14
N ARG A 187 -8.13 2.86 0.18
CA ARG A 187 -9.56 3.20 0.25
C ARG A 187 -9.93 3.86 1.57
N HIS A 188 -9.02 3.89 2.55
CA HIS A 188 -9.16 4.70 3.75
C HIS A 188 -9.17 6.21 3.46
N TYR A 189 -8.91 6.64 2.22
CA TYR A 189 -9.06 8.01 1.75
C TYR A 189 -10.37 8.31 1.02
N ASP A 190 -11.38 7.42 1.09
CA ASP A 190 -12.69 7.70 0.50
C ASP A 190 -13.36 8.89 1.22
N LYS A 191 -13.38 10.05 0.53
CA LYS A 191 -13.90 11.31 1.07
C LYS A 191 -15.35 11.25 1.52
N GLU A 192 -16.17 10.37 0.94
CA GLU A 192 -17.58 10.24 1.34
C GLU A 192 -17.70 9.54 2.70
N VAL A 193 -16.89 8.50 2.95
CA VAL A 193 -16.79 7.82 4.25
C VAL A 193 -16.16 8.74 5.31
N MET A 194 -15.22 9.58 4.88
CA MET A 194 -14.52 10.55 5.72
C MET A 194 -15.39 11.70 6.26
N LEU A 195 -16.46 12.08 5.56
CA LEU A 195 -17.35 13.18 5.95
C LEU A 195 -18.39 12.76 7.00
N GLU A 196 -18.63 11.46 7.16
CA GLU A 196 -19.65 10.91 8.08
C GLU A 196 -19.07 10.57 9.47
N GLU A 197 -17.75 10.43 9.60
CA GLU A 197 -17.05 10.16 10.86
C GLU A 197 -16.22 11.38 11.28
N GLN A 198 -16.28 11.79 12.56
CA GLN A 198 -15.28 12.72 13.12
C GLN A 198 -13.92 12.03 13.15
N GLY A 199 -13.19 12.13 12.03
CA GLY A 199 -11.91 11.46 11.83
C GLY A 199 -10.71 12.37 12.05
N TYR A 200 -9.57 11.75 12.34
CA TYR A 200 -8.29 12.44 12.45
C TYR A 200 -7.34 12.00 11.33
N PHE A 201 -6.39 12.85 10.98
CA PHE A 201 -5.23 12.47 10.17
C PHE A 201 -3.96 12.46 11.01
N LEU A 202 -3.10 11.50 10.72
CA LEU A 202 -1.69 11.54 11.09
C LEU A 202 -0.87 11.88 9.85
N GLU A 203 -0.40 13.12 9.74
CA GLU A 203 0.63 13.48 8.76
C GLU A 203 1.98 13.01 9.28
N ILE A 204 2.56 11.99 8.66
CA ILE A 204 3.84 11.38 9.04
C ILE A 204 4.97 12.08 8.30
N TYR A 205 6.00 12.49 9.04
CA TYR A 205 7.13 13.21 8.47
C TYR A 205 8.45 12.90 9.19
N GLU A 206 9.56 13.14 8.47
CA GLU A 206 10.90 13.14 9.03
C GLU A 206 11.36 14.57 9.26
N LYS A 207 11.85 14.87 10.46
CA LYS A 207 12.45 16.16 10.81
C LYS A 207 13.94 16.14 10.48
N LEU A 208 14.34 16.80 9.39
CA LEU A 208 15.73 16.89 8.93
C LEU A 208 16.49 18.00 9.67
N SER A 209 15.81 19.10 9.97
CA SER A 209 16.30 20.22 10.78
C SER A 209 15.14 20.90 11.50
N ASP A 210 15.36 22.01 12.22
CA ASP A 210 14.26 22.78 12.82
C ASP A 210 13.39 23.50 11.77
N ALA A 211 13.91 23.73 10.57
CA ALA A 211 13.19 24.38 9.48
C ALA A 211 12.75 23.40 8.38
N ASP A 212 13.41 22.25 8.26
CA ASP A 212 13.22 21.32 7.16
C ASP A 212 12.51 20.04 7.61
N ILE A 213 11.37 19.79 6.98
CA ILE A 213 10.60 18.56 7.13
C ILE A 213 10.51 17.83 5.78
N LYS A 214 10.54 16.51 5.84
CA LYS A 214 10.26 15.64 4.70
C LYS A 214 8.96 14.90 4.97
N TYR A 215 7.90 15.26 4.25
CA TYR A 215 6.66 14.49 4.24
C TYR A 215 6.94 13.05 3.80
N LEU A 216 6.38 12.09 4.53
CA LEU A 216 6.53 10.66 4.22
C LEU A 216 5.20 10.05 3.78
N ASP A 217 4.15 10.29 4.58
CA ASP A 217 2.85 9.67 4.37
C ASP A 217 1.76 10.38 5.19
N GLU A 218 0.52 10.02 4.97
CA GLU A 218 -0.61 10.41 5.80
C GLU A 218 -1.41 9.14 6.14
N ILE A 219 -2.02 9.08 7.33
CA ILE A 219 -2.91 7.97 7.70
C ILE A 219 -4.22 8.57 8.19
N TYR A 220 -5.33 8.11 7.60
CA TYR A 220 -6.66 8.41 8.11
C TYR A 220 -7.01 7.49 9.28
N LEU A 221 -7.19 8.08 10.46
CA LEU A 221 -7.59 7.37 11.67
C LEU A 221 -9.12 7.27 11.73
N ASN A 222 -9.67 6.22 11.10
CA ASN A 222 -11.07 5.85 11.20
C ASN A 222 -11.33 4.89 12.37
N ASN A 223 -12.58 4.40 12.49
CA ASN A 223 -12.97 3.44 13.52
C ASN A 223 -12.19 2.10 13.52
N SER A 224 -11.45 1.77 12.46
CA SER A 224 -10.55 0.59 12.43
C SER A 224 -9.25 0.82 13.22
N PHE A 225 -8.84 2.07 13.45
CA PHE A 225 -7.63 2.43 14.21
C PHE A 225 -7.90 2.53 15.72
N THR A 226 -8.56 1.51 16.28
CA THR A 226 -9.08 1.52 17.66
C THR A 226 -7.98 1.69 18.72
N ASN A 227 -6.82 1.07 18.55
CA ASN A 227 -5.75 1.13 19.54
C ASN A 227 -5.09 2.51 19.53
N THR A 228 -4.84 3.05 18.35
CA THR A 228 -4.25 4.38 18.13
C THR A 228 -5.17 5.47 18.64
N LEU A 229 -6.46 5.44 18.25
CA LEU A 229 -7.45 6.41 18.71
C LEU A 229 -7.67 6.37 20.23
N LYS A 230 -7.50 5.20 20.86
CA LYS A 230 -7.56 5.08 22.33
C LYS A 230 -6.31 5.66 23.00
N TYR A 231 -5.15 5.54 22.39
CA TYR A 231 -3.90 6.09 22.92
C TYR A 231 -3.88 7.63 22.88
N LEU A 232 -4.47 8.21 21.84
CA LEU A 232 -4.50 9.67 21.60
C LEU A 232 -5.59 10.42 22.39
N LYS A 233 -6.37 9.73 23.24
CA LYS A 233 -7.42 10.30 24.09
C LYS A 233 -6.94 10.42 25.54
#